data_AF-A0A497S0W8-F1
#
_entry.id   AF-A0A497S0W8-F1
#
_cell.length_a   1.000
_cell.length_b   1.000
_cell.length_c   1.000
_cell.angle_alpha   90.00
_cell.angle_beta   90.00
_cell.angle_gamma   90.00
#
_symmetry.space_group_name_H-M   'P 1'
#
loop_
_entity.id
_entity.type
_entity.pdbx_description
1 polymer ?
#
loop_
_entity_poly.entity_id
_entity_poly.type
_entity_poly.pdbx_seq_one_letter_code
_entity_poly.pdbx_strand_id
1 'polypeptide(L)'
;MLRLGILGLIDIVTCEFVVEEVREVIRRKFPGAENKFDNLLEIITILKTKKNGKARRLIRDKKDIPVLATALEYRPDYFITGDEDFHTSEIKKLINVVRTQDFLDSLSDLKGK
;
A
#
# COMPACT_ATOMS: atom_id res chain seq x y z
N MET A 1 2.61 -9.78 7.62
CA MET A 1 2.22 -9.44 6.23
C MET A 1 2.86 -10.36 5.20
N LEU A 2 4.15 -10.25 4.89
CA LEU A 2 4.77 -11.04 3.81
C LEU A 2 4.56 -12.56 3.94
N ARG A 3 4.73 -13.11 5.15
CA ARG A 3 4.42 -14.52 5.42
C ARG A 3 2.97 -14.91 5.12
N LEU A 4 2.01 -14.02 5.39
CA LEU A 4 0.60 -14.27 5.10
C LEU A 4 0.35 -14.26 3.58
N GLY A 5 1.01 -13.38 2.85
CA GLY A 5 0.99 -13.36 1.37
C GLY A 5 1.60 -14.62 0.77
N ILE A 6 2.76 -15.06 1.26
CA ILE A 6 3.41 -16.32 0.84
C ILE A 6 2.51 -17.54 1.08
N LEU A 7 1.76 -17.54 2.20
CA LEU A 7 0.81 -18.60 2.52
C LEU A 7 -0.51 -18.51 1.75
N GLY A 8 -0.71 -17.48 0.92
CA GLY A 8 -1.95 -17.26 0.17
C GLY A 8 -3.16 -16.87 1.04
N LEU A 9 -2.92 -16.41 2.28
CA LEU A 9 -3.99 -16.01 3.20
C LEU A 9 -4.49 -14.58 2.92
N ILE A 10 -3.66 -13.77 2.26
CA ILE A 10 -3.97 -12.43 1.81
C ILE A 10 -3.30 -12.19 0.45
N ASP A 11 -3.91 -11.35 -0.37
CA ASP A 11 -3.24 -10.81 -1.55
C ASP A 11 -2.54 -9.50 -1.18
N ILE A 12 -1.24 -9.44 -1.42
CA ILE A 12 -0.46 -8.20 -1.21
C ILE A 12 -0.44 -7.46 -2.53
N VAL A 13 -0.88 -6.21 -2.51
CA VAL A 13 -1.04 -5.39 -3.71
C VAL A 13 -0.37 -4.04 -3.50
N THR A 14 0.29 -3.53 -4.54
CA THR A 14 0.85 -2.18 -4.61
C THR A 14 0.67 -1.60 -6.01
N CYS A 15 1.14 -0.38 -6.29
CA CYS A 15 1.14 0.19 -7.63
C CYS A 15 2.55 0.51 -8.14
N GLU A 16 2.72 0.61 -9.46
CA GLU A 16 4.00 0.90 -10.11
C GLU A 16 4.68 2.15 -9.53
N PHE A 17 3.90 3.19 -9.19
CA PHE A 17 4.44 4.43 -8.62
C PHE A 17 5.20 4.17 -7.31
N VAL A 18 4.62 3.40 -6.38
CA VAL A 18 5.27 3.03 -5.11
C VAL A 18 6.49 2.17 -5.37
N VAL A 19 6.43 1.24 -6.35
CA VAL A 19 7.56 0.39 -6.72
C VAL A 19 8.75 1.23 -7.16
N GLU A 20 8.53 2.23 -8.02
CA GLU A 20 9.60 3.10 -8.52
C GLU A 20 10.17 4.00 -7.40
N GLU A 21 9.33 4.55 -6.54
CA GLU A 21 9.80 5.34 -5.38
C GLU A 21 10.69 4.50 -4.45
N VAL A 22 10.28 3.26 -4.14
CA VAL A 22 11.08 2.36 -3.31
C VAL A 22 12.37 1.97 -4.03
N ARG A 23 12.32 1.70 -5.34
CA ARG A 23 13.52 1.38 -6.15
C ARG A 23 14.54 2.53 -6.14
N GLU A 24 14.09 3.78 -6.24
CA GLU A 24 14.95 4.96 -6.10
C GLU A 24 15.58 5.06 -4.71
N VAL A 25 14.78 4.82 -3.66
CA VAL A 25 15.28 4.84 -2.28
C VAL A 25 16.33 3.75 -2.07
N ILE A 26 16.12 2.55 -2.60
CA ILE A 26 17.06 1.43 -2.52
C ILE A 26 18.37 1.78 -3.23
N ARG A 27 18.32 2.22 -4.49
CA ARG A 27 19.54 2.62 -5.24
C ARG A 27 20.37 3.66 -4.50
N ARG A 28 19.71 4.63 -3.85
CA ARG A 28 20.38 5.72 -3.15
C ARG A 28 20.92 5.32 -1.77
N LYS A 29 20.14 4.56 -0.98
CA LYS A 29 20.43 4.30 0.45
C LYS A 29 20.99 2.90 0.73
N PHE A 30 20.72 1.94 -0.15
CA PHE A 30 21.07 0.53 -0.01
C PHE A 30 21.60 -0.04 -1.34
N PRO A 31 22.65 0.57 -1.92
CA PRO A 31 23.18 0.13 -3.21
C PRO A 31 23.58 -1.36 -3.15
N GLY A 32 23.16 -2.14 -4.15
CA GLY A 32 23.38 -3.59 -4.22
C GLY A 32 22.25 -4.44 -3.61
N ALA A 33 21.19 -3.83 -3.07
CA ALA A 33 20.03 -4.54 -2.54
C ALA A 33 18.86 -4.67 -3.54
N GLU A 34 19.03 -4.22 -4.79
CA GLU A 34 17.99 -4.20 -5.83
C GLU A 34 17.41 -5.60 -6.07
N ASN A 35 18.27 -6.62 -6.19
CA ASN A 35 17.82 -8.00 -6.40
C ASN A 35 16.94 -8.53 -5.26
N LYS A 36 17.17 -8.09 -4.01
CA LYS A 36 16.33 -8.50 -2.87
C LYS A 36 14.94 -7.88 -2.97
N PHE A 37 14.85 -6.66 -3.51
CA PHE A 37 13.58 -6.01 -3.75
C PHE A 37 12.85 -6.64 -4.93
N ASP A 38 13.55 -6.97 -6.02
CA ASP A 38 12.94 -7.67 -7.15
C ASP A 38 12.36 -9.03 -6.72
N ASN A 39 13.07 -9.82 -5.92
CA ASN A 39 12.56 -11.06 -5.35
C ASN A 39 11.32 -10.84 -4.44
N LEU A 40 11.27 -9.72 -3.72
CA LEU A 40 10.09 -9.37 -2.90
C LEU A 40 8.88 -9.05 -3.77
N LEU A 41 9.08 -8.43 -4.94
CA LEU A 41 8.00 -8.08 -5.85
C LEU A 41 7.32 -9.31 -6.47
N GLU A 42 8.00 -10.46 -6.54
CA GLU A 42 7.42 -11.71 -7.07
C GLU A 42 6.17 -12.19 -6.29
N ILE A 43 6.05 -11.81 -5.00
CA ILE A 43 4.90 -12.16 -4.15
C ILE A 43 3.88 -11.02 -4.02
N ILE A 44 4.06 -9.91 -4.75
CA ILE A 44 3.21 -8.72 -4.68
C ILE A 44 2.57 -8.49 -6.04
N THR A 45 1.25 -8.35 -6.06
CA THR A 45 0.54 -7.90 -7.27
C THR A 45 0.81 -6.41 -7.50
N ILE A 46 1.38 -6.07 -8.65
CA ILE A 46 1.67 -4.68 -9.03
C ILE A 46 0.57 -4.17 -9.96
N LEU A 47 -0.14 -3.15 -9.52
CA LEU A 47 -1.18 -2.48 -10.28
C LEU A 47 -0.60 -1.37 -11.14
N LYS A 48 -1.18 -1.21 -12.34
CA LYS A 48 -0.92 -0.04 -13.17
C LYS A 48 -1.35 1.24 -12.45
N THR A 49 -0.45 2.21 -12.38
CA THR A 49 -0.72 3.47 -11.67
C THR A 49 -1.87 4.24 -12.33
N LYS A 50 -2.81 4.71 -11.51
CA LYS A 50 -3.99 5.46 -11.96
C LYS A 50 -3.86 6.94 -11.66
N LYS A 51 -4.61 7.74 -12.43
CA LYS A 51 -4.75 9.18 -12.23
C LYS A 51 -6.23 9.46 -11.96
N ASN A 52 -6.55 9.96 -10.76
CA ASN A 52 -7.92 10.27 -10.38
C ASN A 52 -8.02 11.73 -9.92
N GLY A 53 -8.91 12.49 -10.56
CA GLY A 53 -9.16 13.89 -10.20
C GLY A 53 -9.71 14.08 -8.79
N LYS A 54 -10.41 13.08 -8.24
CA LYS A 54 -10.92 13.09 -6.86
C LYS A 54 -9.79 13.01 -5.84
N ALA A 55 -8.81 12.13 -6.06
CA ALA A 55 -7.65 11.99 -5.18
C ALA A 55 -6.90 13.32 -5.00
N ARG A 56 -6.76 14.10 -6.09
CA ARG A 56 -6.12 15.43 -6.08
C ARG A 56 -6.77 16.45 -5.13
N ARG A 57 -8.05 16.27 -4.78
CA ARG A 57 -8.77 17.15 -3.85
C ARG A 57 -8.73 16.64 -2.40
N LEU A 58 -8.38 15.36 -2.21
CA LEU A 58 -8.47 14.67 -0.92
C LEU A 58 -7.11 14.56 -0.21
N ILE A 59 -6.02 14.49 -0.98
CA ILE A 59 -4.66 14.37 -0.43
C ILE A 59 -3.91 15.69 -0.59
N ARG A 60 -3.15 16.04 0.45
CA ARG A 60 -2.35 17.26 0.50
C ARG A 60 -1.07 17.14 -0.32
N ASP A 61 -0.31 16.05 -0.12
CA ASP A 61 0.89 15.81 -0.91
C ASP A 61 0.53 15.35 -2.33
N LYS A 62 1.04 16.08 -3.32
CA LYS A 62 0.78 15.77 -4.73
C LYS A 62 1.44 14.47 -5.18
N LYS A 63 2.52 14.03 -4.51
CA LYS A 63 3.20 12.77 -4.81
C LYS A 63 2.36 11.56 -4.44
N ASP A 64 1.48 11.69 -3.45
CA ASP A 64 0.60 10.61 -2.99
C ASP A 64 -0.69 10.46 -3.80
N ILE A 65 -1.00 11.42 -4.67
CA ILE A 65 -2.17 11.38 -5.55
C ILE A 65 -2.26 10.07 -6.35
N PRO A 66 -1.20 9.57 -7.00
CA PRO A 66 -1.26 8.33 -7.76
C PRO A 66 -1.53 7.10 -6.89
N VAL A 67 -1.02 7.09 -5.64
CA VAL A 67 -1.26 6.02 -4.67
C VAL A 67 -2.75 5.98 -4.28
N LEU A 68 -3.29 7.11 -3.83
CA LEU A 68 -4.71 7.21 -3.46
C LEU A 68 -5.63 6.96 -4.67
N ALA A 69 -5.28 7.50 -5.84
CA ALA A 69 -6.04 7.29 -7.06
C ALA A 69 -6.16 5.80 -7.42
N THR A 70 -5.04 5.08 -7.33
CA THR A 70 -4.98 3.64 -7.65
C THR A 70 -5.77 2.84 -6.61
N ALA A 71 -5.63 3.16 -5.33
CA ALA A 71 -6.36 2.48 -4.25
C ALA A 71 -7.88 2.68 -4.35
N LEU A 72 -8.35 3.89 -4.67
CA LEU A 72 -9.78 4.19 -4.83
C LEU A 72 -10.42 3.48 -6.04
N GLU A 73 -9.64 3.22 -7.09
CA GLU A 73 -10.11 2.48 -8.27
C GLU A 73 -10.10 0.97 -8.02
N TYR A 74 -9.04 0.44 -7.39
CA TYR A 74 -8.89 -0.98 -7.10
C TYR A 74 -9.79 -1.47 -5.96
N ARG A 75 -10.05 -0.62 -4.96
CA ARG A 75 -10.88 -0.91 -3.77
C ARG A 75 -10.42 -2.16 -2.98
N PRO A 76 -9.20 -2.16 -2.41
CA PRO A 76 -8.77 -3.25 -1.54
C PRO A 76 -9.62 -3.29 -0.26
N ASP A 77 -9.68 -4.47 0.37
CA ASP A 77 -10.33 -4.65 1.68
C ASP A 77 -9.68 -3.80 2.77
N TYR A 78 -8.35 -3.63 2.68
CA TYR A 78 -7.55 -2.83 3.60
C TYR A 78 -6.53 -2.00 2.81
N PHE A 79 -6.56 -0.68 3.01
CA PHE A 79 -5.51 0.22 2.54
C PHE A 79 -4.59 0.56 3.71
N ILE A 80 -3.47 -0.17 3.77
CA ILE A 80 -2.55 -0.12 4.90
C ILE A 80 -1.52 1.00 4.68
N THR A 81 -1.53 2.01 5.55
CA THR A 81 -0.54 3.10 5.51
C THR A 81 -0.31 3.69 6.89
N GLY A 82 0.93 4.10 7.14
CA GLY A 82 1.31 4.85 8.34
C GLY A 82 1.22 6.37 8.16
N ASP A 83 0.95 6.86 6.96
CA ASP A 83 0.94 8.28 6.64
C ASP A 83 -0.41 8.93 6.99
N GLU A 84 -0.37 9.93 7.89
CA GLU A 84 -1.54 10.64 8.39
C GLU A 84 -2.34 11.36 7.30
N ASP A 85 -1.72 11.76 6.19
CA ASP A 85 -2.40 12.47 5.11
C ASP A 85 -3.47 11.58 4.43
N PHE A 86 -3.38 10.26 4.59
CA PHE A 86 -4.41 9.32 4.15
C PHE A 86 -5.47 9.01 5.21
N HIS A 87 -5.25 9.37 6.47
CA HIS A 87 -6.13 9.02 7.60
C HIS A 87 -7.27 10.04 7.83
N THR A 88 -7.48 10.96 6.88
CA THR A 88 -8.55 11.96 6.96
C THR A 88 -9.93 11.32 6.92
N SER A 89 -10.92 11.98 7.55
CA SER A 89 -12.30 11.49 7.59
C SER A 89 -12.93 11.37 6.19
N GLU A 90 -12.51 12.20 5.23
CA GLU A 90 -13.00 12.18 3.86
C GLU A 90 -12.49 10.96 3.10
N ILE A 91 -11.22 10.57 3.28
CA ILE A 91 -10.64 9.39 2.66
C ILE A 91 -11.20 8.12 3.30
N LYS A 92 -11.29 8.06 4.65
CA LYS A 92 -11.83 6.91 5.38
C LYS A 92 -13.28 6.57 5.04
N LYS A 93 -14.06 7.53 4.54
CA LYS A 93 -15.42 7.28 4.01
C LYS A 93 -15.44 6.57 2.65
N LEU A 94 -14.34 6.57 1.93
CA LEU A 94 -14.24 6.04 0.57
C LEU A 94 -13.49 4.71 0.50
N ILE A 95 -12.58 4.46 1.43
CA ILE A 95 -11.72 3.29 1.48
C ILE A 95 -11.31 3.00 2.93
N ASN A 96 -11.15 1.72 3.26
CA ASN A 96 -10.79 1.27 4.60
C ASN A 96 -9.30 1.51 4.88
N VAL A 97 -8.96 2.71 5.37
CA VAL A 97 -7.58 3.07 5.73
C VAL A 97 -7.27 2.57 7.13
N VAL A 98 -6.23 1.74 7.27
CA VAL A 98 -5.81 1.17 8.55
C VAL A 98 -4.31 1.33 8.75
N ARG A 99 -3.86 1.38 10.01
CA ARG A 99 -2.44 1.25 10.31
C ARG A 99 -2.04 -0.22 10.27
N THR A 100 -0.76 -0.47 10.03
CA THR A 100 -0.21 -1.83 10.05
C THR A 100 -0.47 -2.54 11.36
N GLN A 101 -0.32 -1.85 12.50
CA GLN A 101 -0.55 -2.45 13.82
C GLN A 101 -2.01 -2.86 13.99
N ASP A 102 -2.96 -1.94 13.73
CA ASP A 102 -4.39 -2.21 13.82
C ASP A 102 -4.81 -3.41 12.94
N PHE A 103 -4.25 -3.50 11.73
CA PHE A 103 -4.47 -4.64 10.86
C PHE A 103 -3.97 -5.95 11.48
N LEU A 104 -2.74 -5.98 12.01
CA LEU A 104 -2.17 -7.18 12.63
C LEU A 104 -2.93 -7.60 13.90
N ASP A 105 -3.42 -6.64 14.68
CA ASP A 105 -4.21 -6.91 15.88
C ASP A 105 -5.56 -7.56 15.50
N SER A 106 -6.22 -7.06 14.46
CA SER A 106 -7.48 -7.64 13.97
C SER A 106 -7.33 -9.09 13.46
N LEU A 107 -6.15 -9.49 12.99
CA LEU A 107 -5.84 -10.87 12.61
C LEU A 107 -5.63 -11.78 13.82
N SER A 108 -5.22 -11.23 14.96
CA SER A 108 -4.98 -11.98 16.19
C SER A 108 -6.30 -12.32 16.86
N ASP A 109 -7.26 -11.39 16.82
CA ASP A 109 -8.62 -11.59 17.31
C ASP A 109 -9.39 -12.67 16.53
N LEU A 110 -9.05 -12.85 15.24
CA LEU A 110 -9.58 -13.92 14.39
C LEU A 110 -9.08 -15.32 14.78
N LYS A 111 -7.96 -15.44 15.52
CA LYS A 111 -7.44 -16.73 16.02
C LYS A 111 -7.97 -17.10 17.41
N GLY A 112 -8.63 -16.17 18.10
CA GLY A 112 -9.19 -16.35 19.44
C GLY A 112 -10.67 -16.73 19.49
N LYS A 113 -11.29 -16.97 18.33
CA LYS A 113 -12.67 -17.47 18.16
C LYS A 113 -12.64 -18.82 17.43
#